data_AF-A0A534MX78-F1
#
_entry.id   AF-A0A534MX78-F1
#
_cell.length_a   1.000
_cell.length_b   1.000
_cell.length_c   1.000
_cell.angle_alpha   90.00
_cell.angle_beta   90.00
_cell.angle_gamma   90.00
#
_symmetry.space_group_name_H-M   'P 1'
#
loop_
_entity.id
_entity.type
_entity.pdbx_description
1 polymer ?
#
loop_
_entity_poly.entity_id
_entity_poly.type
_entity_poly.pdbx_seq_one_letter_code
_entity_poly.pdbx_strand_id
1 'polypeptide(L)'
;MSVEIPKSVSMRKGPQKRSLGRDIFAELVARADFVIESFLPGRLGELSLGYDTLRRIQPRLVVASITPFGQTGPYARFRALDIEIMAMSGCMSLVGDPDK
;
A
#
# COMPACT_ATOMS: atom_id res chain seq x y z
N MET A 1 18.64 1.22 23.04
CA MET A 1 19.00 0.07 22.20
C MET A 1 18.61 0.42 20.77
N SER A 2 19.55 0.91 19.98
CA SER A 2 19.28 1.34 18.60
C SER A 2 19.05 0.11 17.74
N VAL A 3 17.91 0.07 17.07
CA VAL A 3 17.50 -1.02 16.20
C VAL A 3 17.76 -0.59 14.77
N GLU A 4 18.63 -1.29 14.08
CA GLU A 4 18.89 -1.05 12.67
C GLU A 4 17.81 -1.77 11.84
N ILE A 5 16.84 -1.02 11.31
CA ILE A 5 15.86 -1.53 10.35
C ILE A 5 16.51 -1.45 8.95
N PRO A 6 16.55 -2.54 8.17
CA PRO A 6 17.13 -2.50 6.84
C PRO A 6 16.39 -1.48 5.97
N LYS A 7 17.15 -0.59 5.31
CA LYS A 7 16.59 0.47 4.45
C LYS A 7 15.90 -0.06 3.20
N SER A 8 16.25 -1.27 2.76
CA SER A 8 15.65 -1.92 1.61
C SER A 8 15.75 -3.44 1.73
N VAL A 9 14.66 -4.15 1.42
CA VAL A 9 14.62 -5.60 1.29
C VAL A 9 13.92 -5.94 -0.02
N SER A 10 14.50 -6.80 -0.84
CA SER A 10 13.90 -7.25 -2.10
C SER A 10 13.42 -8.69 -1.98
N MET A 11 12.14 -8.92 -2.27
CA MET A 11 11.52 -10.24 -2.20
C MET A 11 11.05 -10.66 -3.59
N ARG A 12 11.51 -11.82 -4.06
CA ARG A 12 11.09 -12.36 -5.37
C ARG A 12 9.81 -13.19 -5.24
N LYS A 13 8.95 -13.10 -6.25
CA LYS A 13 7.73 -13.92 -6.35
C LYS A 13 8.09 -15.37 -6.69
N GLY A 14 7.52 -16.33 -5.94
CA GLY A 14 7.62 -17.78 -6.16
C GLY A 14 7.00 -18.55 -4.98
N PRO A 15 6.46 -19.76 -5.13
CA PRO A 15 5.67 -20.43 -4.08
C PRO A 15 6.43 -20.59 -2.76
N GLN A 16 7.61 -21.23 -2.80
CA GLN A 16 8.49 -21.40 -1.64
C GLN A 16 9.11 -20.08 -1.13
N LYS A 17 9.20 -19.06 -1.99
CA LYS A 17 9.74 -17.73 -1.62
C LYS A 17 8.67 -16.85 -0.97
N ARG A 18 7.39 -17.18 -1.17
CA ARG A 18 6.24 -16.43 -0.66
C ARG A 18 6.02 -16.66 0.84
N SER A 19 6.34 -17.84 1.38
CA SER A 19 6.39 -18.05 2.83
C SER A 19 7.54 -17.25 3.46
N LEU A 20 8.77 -17.45 2.96
CA LEU A 20 9.95 -16.74 3.48
C LEU A 20 9.78 -15.21 3.45
N GLY A 21 9.24 -14.66 2.35
CA GLY A 21 8.97 -13.23 2.27
C GLY A 21 7.92 -12.73 3.27
N ARG A 22 6.91 -13.56 3.59
CA ARG A 22 5.91 -13.22 4.62
C ARG A 22 6.53 -13.23 6.01
N ASP A 23 7.39 -14.19 6.31
CA ASP A 23 8.04 -14.30 7.62
C ASP A 23 8.96 -13.09 7.88
N ILE A 24 9.80 -12.76 6.90
CA ILE A 24 10.66 -11.56 6.97
C ILE A 24 9.81 -10.30 7.10
N PHE A 25 8.70 -10.18 6.36
CA PHE A 25 7.82 -9.02 6.47
C PHE A 25 7.16 -8.94 7.84
N ALA A 26 6.75 -10.06 8.43
CA ALA A 26 6.17 -10.10 9.77
C ALA A 26 7.19 -9.64 10.84
N GLU A 27 8.46 -10.05 10.72
CA GLU A 27 9.54 -9.58 11.60
C GLU A 27 9.76 -8.06 11.51
N LEU A 28 9.70 -7.50 10.30
CA LEU A 28 9.78 -6.06 10.09
C LEU A 28 8.57 -5.33 10.70
N VAL A 29 7.36 -5.85 10.47
CA VAL A 29 6.10 -5.27 10.99
C VAL A 29 6.07 -5.27 12.52
N ALA A 30 6.60 -6.30 13.18
CA ALA A 30 6.66 -6.37 14.64
C ALA A 30 7.41 -5.17 15.27
N ARG A 31 8.30 -4.52 14.50
CA ARG A 31 9.15 -3.41 14.94
C ARG A 31 8.78 -2.08 14.27
N ALA A 32 7.80 -2.07 13.38
CA ALA A 32 7.38 -0.89 12.64
C ALA A 32 6.28 -0.14 13.37
N ASP A 33 6.32 1.19 13.30
CA ASP A 33 5.22 2.06 13.72
C ASP A 33 4.17 2.22 12.61
N PHE A 34 4.63 2.21 11.35
CA PHE A 34 3.80 2.43 10.16
C PHE A 34 4.09 1.39 9.08
N VAL A 35 3.03 0.95 8.40
CA VAL A 35 3.10 0.30 7.08
C VAL A 35 2.41 1.21 6.07
N ILE A 36 3.11 1.55 5.00
CA ILE A 36 2.56 2.32 3.88
C ILE A 36 2.54 1.40 2.66
N GLU A 37 1.42 1.34 1.97
CA GLU A 37 1.23 0.48 0.80
C GLU A 37 0.39 1.19 -0.27
N SER A 38 0.61 0.82 -1.53
CA SER A 38 -0.05 1.43 -2.70
C SER A 38 -0.63 0.39 -3.66
N PHE A 39 -1.08 -0.76 -3.15
CA PHE A 39 -1.79 -1.75 -3.94
C PHE A 39 -3.27 -1.40 -4.11
N LEU A 40 -3.94 -2.08 -5.04
CA LEU A 40 -5.41 -2.01 -5.11
C LEU A 40 -6.06 -2.58 -3.84
N PRO A 41 -7.26 -2.09 -3.47
CA PRO A 41 -7.99 -2.60 -2.32
C PRO A 41 -8.12 -4.13 -2.29
N GLY A 42 -7.85 -4.72 -1.14
CA GLY A 42 -7.90 -6.16 -0.89
C GLY A 42 -6.63 -6.93 -1.24
N ARG A 43 -5.65 -6.33 -1.94
CA ARG A 43 -4.44 -7.05 -2.37
C ARG A 43 -3.61 -7.59 -1.21
N LEU A 44 -3.44 -6.83 -0.14
CA LEU A 44 -2.75 -7.32 1.07
C LEU A 44 -3.49 -8.51 1.70
N GLY A 45 -4.83 -8.51 1.66
CA GLY A 45 -5.65 -9.64 2.11
C GLY A 45 -5.35 -10.93 1.33
N GLU A 46 -5.22 -10.85 0.00
CA GLU A 46 -4.83 -11.98 -0.86
C GLU A 46 -3.42 -12.52 -0.55
N LEU A 47 -2.58 -11.71 0.10
CA LEU A 47 -1.24 -12.09 0.56
C LEU A 47 -1.23 -12.60 2.00
N SER A 48 -2.39 -12.66 2.67
CA SER A 48 -2.50 -12.90 4.11
C SER A 48 -1.82 -11.83 4.97
N LEU A 49 -1.65 -10.61 4.43
CA LEU A 49 -1.00 -9.46 5.05
C LEU A 49 -1.96 -8.29 5.26
N GLY A 50 -3.27 -8.56 5.31
CA GLY A 50 -4.30 -7.54 5.55
C GLY A 50 -4.23 -6.92 6.94
N TYR A 51 -4.94 -5.82 7.14
CA TYR A 51 -4.92 -5.03 8.39
C TYR A 51 -5.10 -5.90 9.65
N ASP A 52 -6.11 -6.77 9.70
CA ASP A 52 -6.35 -7.62 10.87
C ASP A 52 -5.18 -8.54 11.20
N THR A 53 -4.48 -9.04 10.18
CA THR A 53 -3.28 -9.86 10.39
C THR A 53 -2.15 -9.03 10.95
N LEU A 54 -1.88 -7.87 10.36
CA LEU A 54 -0.80 -6.98 10.80
C LEU A 54 -1.05 -6.45 12.22
N ARG A 55 -2.31 -6.14 12.53
CA ARG A 55 -2.75 -5.66 13.83
C ARG A 55 -2.53 -6.69 14.95
N ARG A 56 -2.66 -7.99 14.63
CA ARG A 56 -2.31 -9.08 15.55
C ARG A 56 -0.80 -9.17 15.82
N ILE A 57 0.03 -8.82 14.83
CA ILE A 57 1.50 -8.81 14.97
C ILE A 57 1.96 -7.60 15.79
N GLN A 58 1.44 -6.40 15.48
CA GLN A 58 1.80 -5.16 16.14
C GLN A 58 0.55 -4.34 16.50
N PRO A 59 0.04 -4.43 17.75
CA PRO A 59 -1.13 -3.69 18.23
C PRO A 59 -0.95 -2.18 18.40
N ARG A 60 0.13 -1.58 17.92
CA ARG A 60 0.26 -0.12 17.81
C ARG A 60 0.42 0.33 16.36
N LEU A 61 0.43 -0.60 15.42
CA LEU A 61 0.69 -0.34 14.01
C LEU A 61 -0.39 0.55 13.39
N VAL A 62 0.06 1.56 12.65
CA VAL A 62 -0.77 2.32 11.72
C VAL A 62 -0.54 1.80 10.31
N VAL A 63 -1.61 1.52 9.56
CA VAL A 63 -1.53 1.11 8.16
C VAL A 63 -2.14 2.22 7.30
N ALA A 64 -1.34 2.76 6.38
CA ALA A 64 -1.75 3.78 5.44
C ALA A 64 -1.80 3.18 4.03
N SER A 65 -3.00 3.08 3.48
CA SER A 65 -3.24 2.61 2.12
C SER A 65 -3.46 3.79 1.18
N ILE A 66 -2.63 3.89 0.15
CA ILE A 66 -2.72 4.92 -0.88
C ILE A 66 -3.31 4.28 -2.13
N THR A 67 -4.59 4.53 -2.39
CA THR A 67 -5.29 4.01 -3.58
C THR A 67 -5.86 5.15 -4.41
N PRO A 68 -6.05 4.97 -5.72
CA PRO A 68 -6.42 6.08 -6.59
C PRO A 68 -7.81 6.67 -6.27
N PHE A 69 -8.78 5.84 -5.90
CA PHE A 69 -10.17 6.26 -5.63
C PHE A 69 -10.69 5.82 -4.25
N GLY A 70 -9.79 5.58 -3.29
CA GLY A 70 -10.13 5.10 -1.96
C GLY A 70 -10.34 3.59 -1.86
N GLN A 71 -10.62 3.10 -0.65
CA GLN A 71 -10.80 1.68 -0.34
C GLN A 71 -12.22 1.16 -0.59
N THR A 72 -13.18 2.07 -0.76
CA THR A 72 -14.62 1.76 -0.85
C THR A 72 -15.28 2.58 -1.96
N GLY A 73 -16.51 2.22 -2.32
CA GLY A 73 -17.27 2.88 -3.38
C GLY A 73 -17.12 2.23 -4.77
N PRO A 74 -17.83 2.75 -5.78
CA PRO A 74 -17.93 2.12 -7.10
C PRO A 74 -16.61 2.08 -7.86
N TYR A 75 -15.71 3.04 -7.61
CA TYR A 75 -14.41 3.15 -8.28
C TYR A 75 -13.25 2.56 -7.48
N ALA A 76 -13.48 1.95 -6.31
CA ALA A 76 -12.40 1.48 -5.42
C ALA A 76 -11.38 0.56 -6.10
N ARG A 77 -11.81 -0.24 -7.09
CA ARG A 77 -10.95 -1.18 -7.82
C ARG A 77 -10.42 -0.64 -9.15
N PHE A 78 -10.71 0.61 -9.50
CA PHE A 78 -10.20 1.23 -10.71
C PHE A 78 -8.70 1.46 -10.58
N ARG A 79 -7.97 1.14 -11.65
CA ARG A 79 -6.56 1.51 -11.77
C ARG A 79 -6.50 2.88 -12.39
N ALA A 80 -5.68 3.75 -11.82
CA ALA A 80 -5.41 5.04 -12.40
C ALA A 80 -3.95 5.42 -12.18
N LEU A 81 -3.43 6.16 -13.13
CA LEU A 81 -2.19 6.91 -13.11
C LEU A 81 -2.53 8.36 -12.73
N ASP A 82 -1.49 9.13 -12.43
CA ASP A 82 -1.61 10.52 -11.96
C ASP A 82 -2.49 11.38 -12.90
N ILE A 83 -2.28 11.28 -14.21
CA ILE A 83 -3.05 12.06 -15.21
C ILE A 83 -4.56 11.74 -15.20
N GLU A 84 -4.92 10.48 -14.94
CA GLU A 84 -6.32 10.06 -14.86
C GLU A 84 -6.96 10.59 -13.57
N ILE A 85 -6.21 10.61 -12.46
CA ILE A 85 -6.67 11.24 -11.22
C ILE A 85 -6.83 12.74 -11.38
N MET A 86 -5.89 13.43 -12.02
CA MET A 86 -6.02 14.86 -12.30
C MET A 86 -7.24 15.19 -13.17
N ALA A 87 -7.52 14.36 -14.17
CA ALA A 87 -8.70 14.54 -15.02
C ALA A 87 -9.99 14.31 -14.24
N MET A 88 -10.07 13.21 -13.47
CA MET A 88 -11.28 12.82 -12.76
C MET A 88 -11.55 13.63 -11.49
N SER A 89 -10.53 14.26 -10.89
CA SER A 89 -10.71 15.15 -9.73
C SER A 89 -11.21 16.54 -10.10
N GLY A 90 -11.22 16.88 -11.40
CA GLY A 90 -11.49 18.25 -11.88
C GLY A 90 -10.29 19.19 -11.73
N CYS A 91 -9.13 18.72 -11.25
CA CYS A 91 -7.94 19.58 -11.16
C CYS A 91 -7.54 20.14 -12.53
N MET A 92 -7.68 19.34 -13.60
CA MET A 92 -7.34 19.79 -14.96
C MET A 92 -8.23 20.94 -15.46
N SER A 93 -9.45 21.14 -14.94
CA SER A 93 -10.25 22.30 -15.35
C SER A 93 -9.75 23.62 -14.75
N LEU A 94 -8.83 23.57 -13.80
CA LEU A 94 -8.29 24.75 -13.09
C LEU A 94 -6.94 25.22 -13.65
N VAL A 95 -6.33 24.44 -14.56
CA VAL A 95 -4.97 24.67 -15.05
C VAL A 95 -4.94 24.53 -16.57
N GLY A 96 -4.24 25.43 -17.25
CA GLY A 96 -4.17 25.45 -18.71
C GLY A 96 -4.13 26.88 -19.26
N ASP A 97 -3.86 27.00 -20.55
CA ASP A 97 -4.04 28.26 -21.27
C ASP A 97 -5.52 28.38 -21.67
N PRO A 98 -6.17 29.56 -21.60
CA PRO A 98 -7.59 29.71 -21.95
C PRO A 98 -7.98 29.21 -23.36
N ASP A 99 -6.99 29.14 -24.24
CA ASP A 99 -7.08 28.85 -25.66
C ASP A 99 -6.43 27.50 -26.04
N LYS A 100 -6.05 26.65 -25.08
CA LYS A 100 -5.54 25.28 -25.29
C LYS A 100 -6.10 24.28 -24.29
#